data_AF-A0A7S3H5E5-F1
#
_entry.id   AF-A0A7S3H5E5-F1
#
_cell.length_a   1.000
_cell.length_b   1.000
_cell.length_c   1.000
_cell.angle_alpha   90.00
_cell.angle_beta   90.00
_cell.angle_gamma   90.00
#
_symmetry.space_group_name_H-M   'P 1'
#
loop_
_entity.id
_entity.type
_entity.pdbx_description
1 polymer ?
#
loop_
_entity_poly.entity_id
_entity_poly.type
_entity_poly.pdbx_seq_one_letter_code
_entity_poly.pdbx_strand_id
1 'polypeptide(L)'
;AVMKENFMKLFWTANLCLAVIGVIVQSAPVKIGKVYVEYGQNLGATVPARLNYLFGKAGVTVEAYSSDVDSSLDAGSLVLTFGNSTTSNKFVSLEDVKLEGFKITSQTTTNGATLISSNGRPLDPRGKSFAIDRDAVHYGAVVGAYAVLEQLGFSFLHPMEPIIPKLLNLPTGDISTAESPYWPTRTWHIHTQHPLEFTEVLNGFDAPMFAHYDEQGLPTKEASELAFSNKHKCQPHQYCESWESMFSTLDGLFEWLMANRQNRVEVLLLGSPKWDLYGNLTSGPERQARLKRINTLAHSYGVLMGADIPIANAQQHGWKMISLKDTFEQQTLDIQNRVDWAFAAEYDFISTESGLSEFTKPSCDLMLSLFNIFTERISGHWNREAVTKVHCS
;
A
#
# COMPACT_ATOMS: atom_id res chain seq x y z
N ALA A 1 48.48 1.21 -23.56
CA ALA A 1 47.14 0.67 -23.22
C ALA A 1 46.93 0.38 -21.72
N VAL A 2 47.87 0.71 -20.81
CA VAL A 2 47.70 0.51 -19.34
C VAL A 2 47.57 1.84 -18.56
N MET A 3 47.54 2.98 -19.27
CA MET A 3 47.38 4.32 -18.65
C MET A 3 45.99 4.95 -18.81
N LYS A 4 45.03 4.26 -19.45
CA LYS A 4 43.65 4.76 -19.63
C LYS A 4 42.64 4.19 -18.63
N GLU A 5 42.97 3.14 -17.87
CA GLU A 5 42.06 2.54 -16.89
C GLU A 5 42.07 3.22 -15.51
N ASN A 6 43.15 3.92 -15.15
CA ASN A 6 43.25 4.57 -13.84
C ASN A 6 42.66 5.99 -13.79
N PHE A 7 42.39 6.62 -14.95
CA PHE A 7 41.76 7.94 -14.99
C PHE A 7 40.23 7.90 -14.87
N MET A 8 39.60 6.76 -15.21
CA MET A 8 38.15 6.56 -15.05
C MET A 8 37.75 6.09 -13.64
N LYS A 9 38.64 5.41 -12.90
CA LYS A 9 38.35 5.01 -11.51
C LYS A 9 38.41 6.16 -10.51
N LEU A 10 39.17 7.23 -10.79
CA LEU A 10 39.23 8.40 -9.92
C LEU A 10 38.03 9.35 -10.08
N PHE A 11 37.30 9.27 -11.20
CA PHE A 11 36.08 10.06 -11.43
C PHE A 11 34.81 9.40 -10.89
N TRP A 12 34.85 8.08 -10.62
CA TRP A 12 33.71 7.33 -10.10
C TRP A 12 33.64 7.27 -8.56
N THR A 13 34.75 7.48 -7.85
CA THR A 13 34.76 7.48 -6.38
C THR A 13 34.47 8.86 -5.74
N ALA A 14 34.40 9.93 -6.54
CA ALA A 14 34.16 11.29 -6.02
C ALA A 14 32.75 11.85 -6.31
N ASN A 15 31.92 11.16 -7.11
CA ASN A 15 30.58 11.65 -7.47
C ASN A 15 29.42 10.80 -6.93
N LEU A 16 29.69 9.85 -6.04
CA LEU A 16 28.69 8.98 -5.42
C LEU A 16 28.39 9.39 -3.96
N CYS A 17 28.13 10.68 -3.71
CA CYS A 17 27.56 11.15 -2.43
C CYS A 17 26.97 12.56 -2.50
N LEU A 18 26.43 12.94 -3.66
CA LEU A 18 25.59 14.12 -3.84
C LEU A 18 24.17 13.69 -4.26
N ALA A 19 23.66 12.63 -3.63
CA ALA A 19 22.24 12.38 -3.60
C ALA A 19 21.62 13.41 -2.66
N VAL A 20 20.83 14.32 -3.22
CA VAL A 20 19.87 15.19 -2.53
C VAL A 20 20.40 15.73 -1.20
N ILE A 21 21.18 16.81 -1.24
CA ILE A 21 21.34 17.68 -0.06
C ILE A 21 19.99 18.38 0.12
N GLY A 22 19.02 17.64 0.67
CA GLY A 22 17.94 18.23 1.41
C GLY A 22 18.59 19.08 2.50
N VAL A 23 18.08 20.28 2.70
CA VAL A 23 18.49 21.15 3.81
C VAL A 23 18.56 20.28 5.06
N ILE A 24 19.77 20.03 5.57
CA ILE A 24 19.94 19.38 6.86
C ILE A 24 19.45 20.42 7.86
N VAL A 25 18.16 20.38 8.16
CA VAL A 25 17.61 21.05 9.33
C VAL A 25 18.35 20.40 10.48
N GLN A 26 19.17 21.18 11.18
CA GLN A 26 19.80 20.70 12.40
C GLN A 26 18.66 20.24 13.32
N SER A 27 18.74 19.00 13.78
CA SER A 27 17.81 18.46 14.74
C SER A 27 18.62 17.91 15.91
N ALA A 28 18.07 18.10 17.10
CA ALA A 28 18.65 17.53 18.31
C ALA A 28 17.72 16.40 18.76
N PRO A 29 18.25 15.19 19.02
CA PRO A 29 17.48 14.14 19.68
C PRO A 29 17.09 14.60 21.09
N VAL A 30 15.80 14.62 21.40
CA VAL A 30 15.25 15.02 22.70
C VAL A 30 14.40 13.90 23.28
N LYS A 31 14.54 13.68 24.59
CA LYS A 31 13.66 12.76 25.31
C LYS A 31 12.32 13.46 25.57
N ILE A 32 11.31 13.08 24.80
CA ILE A 32 9.93 13.55 24.96
C ILE A 32 9.11 12.39 25.53
N GLY A 33 8.63 12.53 26.76
CA GLY A 33 7.79 11.50 27.38
C GLY A 33 6.32 11.57 26.97
N LYS A 34 5.90 12.72 26.42
CA LYS A 34 4.50 13.02 26.12
C LYS A 34 4.38 13.95 24.92
N VAL A 35 3.43 13.67 24.04
CA VAL A 35 3.02 14.55 22.93
C VAL A 35 1.53 14.84 23.00
N TYR A 36 1.15 16.06 22.63
CA TYR A 36 -0.24 16.48 22.53
C TYR A 36 -0.65 16.45 21.06
N VAL A 37 -1.75 15.76 20.73
CA VAL A 37 -2.13 15.52 19.34
C VAL A 37 -3.58 15.91 19.05
N GLU A 38 -3.79 16.61 17.94
CA GLU A 38 -5.12 16.85 17.35
C GLU A 38 -5.20 16.21 15.96
N TYR A 39 -6.21 15.38 15.73
CA TYR A 39 -6.43 14.73 14.45
C TYR A 39 -7.62 15.36 13.72
N GLY A 40 -7.42 15.70 12.45
CA GLY A 40 -8.49 16.05 11.53
C GLY A 40 -9.33 14.84 11.12
N GLN A 41 -10.58 15.09 10.78
CA GLN A 41 -11.51 14.04 10.33
C GLN A 41 -11.08 13.42 8.99
N ASN A 42 -10.39 14.18 8.15
CA ASN A 42 -9.93 13.73 6.83
C ASN A 42 -8.75 12.73 6.87
N LEU A 43 -8.37 12.25 8.05
CA LEU A 43 -7.42 11.13 8.21
C LEU A 43 -8.11 9.77 8.39
N GLY A 44 -9.44 9.76 8.54
CA GLY A 44 -10.16 8.55 8.96
C GLY A 44 -9.78 8.09 10.37
N ALA A 45 -10.25 6.91 10.76
CA ALA A 45 -9.99 6.34 12.08
C ALA A 45 -8.68 5.53 12.15
N THR A 46 -8.29 4.88 11.04
CA THR A 46 -7.14 3.97 10.98
C THR A 46 -5.82 4.71 11.19
N VAL A 47 -5.61 5.83 10.49
CA VAL A 47 -4.34 6.56 10.53
C VAL A 47 -4.03 7.11 11.94
N PRO A 48 -4.95 7.82 12.64
CA PRO A 48 -4.71 8.23 14.02
C PRO A 48 -4.37 7.07 14.97
N ALA A 49 -5.05 5.93 14.84
CA ALA A 49 -4.76 4.75 15.66
C ALA A 49 -3.34 4.22 15.42
N ARG A 50 -2.91 4.19 14.15
CA ARG A 50 -1.55 3.77 13.76
C ARG A 50 -0.48 4.74 14.25
N LEU A 51 -0.70 6.05 14.12
CA LEU A 51 0.22 7.07 14.63
C LEU A 51 0.39 6.95 16.16
N ASN A 52 -0.70 6.76 16.90
CA ASN A 52 -0.66 6.53 18.35
C ASN A 52 0.13 5.27 18.71
N TYR A 53 -0.03 4.18 17.95
CA TYR A 53 0.74 2.96 18.13
C TYR A 53 2.24 3.20 17.95
N LEU A 54 2.65 3.93 16.91
CA LEU A 54 4.05 4.25 16.63
C LEU A 54 4.67 5.12 17.75
N PHE A 55 3.96 6.14 18.23
CA PHE A 55 4.42 6.94 19.38
C PHE A 55 4.53 6.09 20.65
N GLY A 56 3.57 5.23 20.92
CA GLY A 56 3.63 4.29 22.05
C GLY A 56 4.85 3.37 21.97
N LYS A 57 5.20 2.88 20.77
CA LYS A 57 6.41 2.08 20.53
C LYS A 57 7.71 2.88 20.70
N ALA A 58 7.67 4.19 20.45
CA ALA A 58 8.78 5.11 20.75
C ALA A 58 8.89 5.45 22.25
N GLY A 59 7.99 4.93 23.11
CA GLY A 59 7.96 5.24 24.55
C GLY A 59 7.36 6.61 24.86
N VAL A 60 6.51 7.13 23.97
CA VAL A 60 5.87 8.44 24.06
C VAL A 60 4.38 8.27 24.33
N THR A 61 3.87 8.92 25.38
CA THR A 61 2.43 8.97 25.65
C THR A 61 1.75 10.00 24.76
N VAL A 62 0.63 9.64 24.13
CA VAL A 62 -0.19 10.58 23.35
C VAL A 62 -1.36 11.08 24.19
N GLU A 63 -1.48 12.40 24.33
CA GLU A 63 -2.63 13.07 24.93
C GLU A 63 -3.39 13.88 23.87
N ALA A 64 -4.72 13.96 24.00
CA ALA A 64 -5.52 14.77 23.10
C ALA A 64 -5.20 16.26 23.30
N TYR A 65 -4.97 16.98 22.21
CA TYR A 65 -4.83 18.43 22.22
C TYR A 65 -6.17 19.10 21.96
N SER A 66 -6.46 20.16 22.71
CA SER A 66 -7.53 21.11 22.43
C SER A 66 -7.04 22.54 22.70
N SER A 67 -7.73 23.54 22.15
CA SER A 67 -7.37 24.95 22.36
C SER A 67 -7.36 25.37 23.83
N ASP A 68 -8.09 24.67 24.69
CA ASP A 68 -8.13 24.94 26.13
C ASP A 68 -6.82 24.50 26.82
N VAL A 69 -6.11 23.53 26.26
CA VAL A 69 -4.85 22.99 26.80
C VAL A 69 -3.69 23.94 26.53
N ASP A 70 -3.74 24.76 25.48
CA ASP A 70 -2.62 25.60 25.02
C ASP A 70 -2.05 26.51 26.13
N SER A 71 -2.93 27.11 26.94
CA SER A 71 -2.55 27.97 28.07
C SER A 71 -1.85 27.25 29.23
N SER A 72 -1.95 25.91 29.26
CA SER A 72 -1.41 25.05 30.33
C SER A 72 -0.18 24.23 29.90
N LEU A 73 0.27 24.37 28.65
CA LEU A 73 1.43 23.63 28.16
C LEU A 73 2.73 24.19 28.73
N ASP A 74 3.54 23.32 29.31
CA ASP A 74 4.89 23.67 29.76
C ASP A 74 5.79 23.98 28.56
N ALA A 75 6.76 24.89 28.75
CA ALA A 75 7.79 25.16 27.77
C ALA A 75 8.55 23.88 27.40
N GLY A 76 8.77 23.66 26.09
CA GLY A 76 9.38 22.43 25.58
C GLY A 76 8.40 21.28 25.32
N SER A 77 7.10 21.45 25.58
CA SER A 77 6.08 20.50 25.14
C SER A 77 6.05 20.39 23.60
N LEU A 78 5.70 19.21 23.09
CA LEU A 78 5.50 18.99 21.64
C LEU A 78 4.00 18.79 21.35
N VAL A 79 3.47 19.65 20.48
CA VAL A 79 2.11 19.59 19.96
C VAL A 79 2.17 19.21 18.48
N LEU A 80 1.43 18.19 18.09
CA LEU A 80 1.34 17.73 16.71
C LEU A 80 -0.11 17.84 16.24
N THR A 81 -0.35 18.46 15.10
CA THR A 81 -1.71 18.53 14.54
C THR A 81 -1.70 18.03 13.11
N PHE A 82 -2.65 17.17 12.78
CA PHE A 82 -2.66 16.43 11.53
C PHE A 82 -3.98 16.60 10.80
N GLY A 83 -3.94 16.64 9.48
CA GLY A 83 -5.12 16.77 8.64
C GLY A 83 -5.85 18.10 8.83
N ASN A 84 -7.16 18.10 8.57
CA ASN A 84 -8.03 19.28 8.63
C ASN A 84 -8.50 19.62 10.06
N SER A 85 -7.65 19.37 11.07
CA SER A 85 -7.95 19.74 12.45
C SER A 85 -8.16 21.24 12.61
N THR A 86 -8.81 21.66 13.70
CA THR A 86 -9.08 23.09 13.94
C THR A 86 -7.78 23.88 14.00
N THR A 87 -6.75 23.32 14.64
CA THR A 87 -5.43 23.96 14.76
C THR A 87 -4.66 23.91 13.46
N SER A 88 -4.61 22.77 12.76
CA SER A 88 -3.91 22.66 11.47
C SER A 88 -4.44 23.66 10.44
N ASN A 89 -5.77 23.87 10.36
CA ASN A 89 -6.36 24.82 9.41
C ASN A 89 -6.02 26.29 9.70
N LYS A 90 -5.56 26.63 10.91
CA LYS A 90 -5.10 28.00 11.23
C LYS A 90 -3.69 28.26 10.70
N PHE A 91 -2.85 27.23 10.64
CA PHE A 91 -1.41 27.39 10.37
C PHE A 91 -0.98 26.84 9.01
N VAL A 92 -1.75 25.92 8.43
CA VAL A 92 -1.44 25.27 7.16
C VAL A 92 -2.41 25.75 6.07
N SER A 93 -1.94 26.66 5.21
CA SER A 93 -2.63 26.98 3.96
C SER A 93 -2.27 25.98 2.86
N LEU A 94 -3.27 25.48 2.14
CA LEU A 94 -3.11 24.55 1.02
C LEU A 94 -3.28 25.22 -0.35
N GLU A 95 -3.32 26.55 -0.42
CA GLU A 95 -3.56 27.30 -1.67
C GLU A 95 -2.49 27.02 -2.75
N ASP A 96 -1.26 26.80 -2.33
CA ASP A 96 -0.10 26.51 -3.18
C ASP A 96 0.19 25.01 -3.36
N VAL A 97 -0.62 24.14 -2.74
CA VAL A 97 -0.44 22.69 -2.74
C VAL A 97 -1.36 22.04 -3.77
N LYS A 98 -0.78 21.26 -4.70
CA LYS A 98 -1.55 20.51 -5.70
C LYS A 98 -2.26 19.31 -5.06
N LEU A 99 -3.17 18.68 -5.81
CA LEU A 99 -3.80 17.43 -5.40
C LEU A 99 -2.76 16.38 -4.97
N GLU A 100 -3.11 15.56 -3.99
CA GLU A 100 -2.23 14.61 -3.30
C GLU A 100 -1.02 15.20 -2.56
N GLY A 101 -0.78 16.50 -2.70
CA GLY A 101 0.27 17.20 -1.97
C GLY A 101 -0.10 17.48 -0.52
N PHE A 102 0.91 17.86 0.24
CA PHE A 102 0.80 18.22 1.65
C PHE A 102 1.69 19.40 2.00
N LYS A 103 1.43 20.00 3.16
CA LYS A 103 2.27 21.05 3.74
C LYS A 103 2.46 20.81 5.22
N ILE A 104 3.67 21.06 5.70
CA ILE A 104 4.07 21.01 7.10
C ILE A 104 4.55 22.41 7.50
N THR A 105 4.07 22.88 8.63
CA THR A 105 4.55 24.11 9.27
C THR A 105 4.93 23.81 10.71
N SER A 106 5.97 24.46 11.23
CA SER A 106 6.20 24.49 12.67
C SER A 106 6.38 25.92 13.18
N GLN A 107 6.06 26.10 14.47
CA GLN A 107 6.24 27.36 15.18
C GLN A 107 6.38 27.09 16.68
N THR A 108 6.92 28.06 17.41
CA THR A 108 6.89 28.07 18.88
C THR A 108 5.62 28.77 19.37
N THR A 109 4.87 28.15 20.27
CA THR A 109 3.70 28.80 20.90
C THR A 109 4.14 29.90 21.86
N THR A 110 3.21 30.73 22.32
CA THR A 110 3.50 31.80 23.30
C THR A 110 4.09 31.28 24.61
N ASN A 111 3.82 30.01 24.95
CA ASN A 111 4.30 29.35 26.16
C ASN A 111 5.62 28.57 25.94
N GLY A 112 6.21 28.64 24.75
CA GLY A 112 7.46 27.96 24.44
C GLY A 112 7.31 26.48 24.06
N ALA A 113 6.09 26.01 23.75
CA ALA A 113 5.89 24.68 23.19
C ALA A 113 6.20 24.67 21.69
N THR A 114 6.66 23.54 21.15
CA THR A 114 6.82 23.35 19.70
C THR A 114 5.52 22.82 19.12
N LEU A 115 4.92 23.55 18.20
CA LEU A 115 3.76 23.12 17.42
C LEU A 115 4.21 22.73 16.02
N ILE A 116 3.91 21.50 15.59
CA ILE A 116 4.10 21.02 14.22
C ILE A 116 2.73 20.66 13.65
N SER A 117 2.34 21.35 12.59
CA SER A 117 1.04 21.18 11.93
C SER A 117 1.24 20.63 10.52
N SER A 118 0.43 19.66 10.12
CA SER A 118 0.40 19.16 8.75
C SER A 118 -1.03 18.98 8.25
N ASN A 119 -1.23 19.22 6.96
CA ASN A 119 -2.47 18.92 6.24
C ASN A 119 -2.16 18.69 4.76
N GLY A 120 -3.12 18.16 4.00
CA GLY A 120 -2.95 17.93 2.58
C GLY A 120 -4.25 17.78 1.81
N ARG A 121 -4.09 17.76 0.49
CA ARG A 121 -5.18 17.69 -0.48
C ARG A 121 -5.63 16.23 -0.69
N PRO A 122 -6.90 16.00 -1.09
CA PRO A 122 -7.39 14.66 -1.38
C PRO A 122 -6.66 14.01 -2.56
N LEU A 123 -6.95 12.73 -2.77
CA LEU A 123 -6.47 11.96 -3.91
C LEU A 123 -6.88 12.61 -5.24
N ASP A 124 -6.03 12.51 -6.26
CA ASP A 124 -6.34 13.07 -7.56
C ASP A 124 -7.56 12.33 -8.17
N PRO A 125 -8.57 13.06 -8.70
CA PRO A 125 -9.75 12.43 -9.25
C PRO A 125 -9.48 11.70 -10.57
N ARG A 126 -8.30 11.90 -11.19
CA ARG A 126 -7.86 11.20 -12.40
C ARG A 126 -7.68 9.71 -12.07
N GLY A 127 -8.48 8.89 -12.73
CA GLY A 127 -8.67 7.48 -12.39
C GLY A 127 -10.04 7.31 -11.73
N LYS A 128 -10.93 6.58 -12.40
CA LYS A 128 -12.27 6.35 -11.90
C LYS A 128 -12.21 5.24 -10.84
N SER A 129 -12.13 5.62 -9.57
CA SER A 129 -12.44 4.72 -8.48
C SER A 129 -13.70 5.20 -7.76
N PHE A 130 -14.62 4.26 -7.53
CA PHE A 130 -15.82 4.45 -6.73
C PHE A 130 -15.77 3.66 -5.42
N ALA A 131 -14.71 2.87 -5.19
CA ALA A 131 -14.57 2.08 -3.98
C ALA A 131 -14.03 2.92 -2.82
N ILE A 132 -13.21 3.94 -3.13
CA ILE A 132 -12.67 4.85 -2.13
C ILE A 132 -13.47 6.15 -2.07
N ASP A 133 -13.85 6.55 -0.85
CA ASP A 133 -14.34 7.89 -0.57
C ASP A 133 -13.14 8.83 -0.35
N ARG A 134 -12.82 9.61 -1.39
CA ARG A 134 -11.68 10.54 -1.41
C ARG A 134 -11.86 11.74 -0.48
N ASP A 135 -13.10 12.04 -0.08
CA ASP A 135 -13.41 13.14 0.84
C ASP A 135 -13.39 12.66 2.29
N ALA A 136 -13.61 11.36 2.53
CA ALA A 136 -13.46 10.75 3.86
C ALA A 136 -11.99 10.66 4.31
N VAL A 137 -11.08 10.28 3.39
CA VAL A 137 -9.64 10.18 3.67
C VAL A 137 -8.85 10.94 2.61
N HIS A 138 -8.23 12.05 3.03
CA HIS A 138 -7.39 12.84 2.16
C HIS A 138 -5.98 12.23 2.10
N TYR A 139 -5.62 11.65 0.95
CA TYR A 139 -4.29 11.08 0.71
C TYR A 139 -3.14 12.01 1.14
N GLY A 140 -3.17 13.29 0.74
CA GLY A 140 -2.14 14.24 1.12
C GLY A 140 -2.07 14.49 2.62
N ALA A 141 -3.20 14.46 3.34
CA ALA A 141 -3.19 14.60 4.79
C ALA A 141 -2.53 13.40 5.47
N VAL A 142 -2.81 12.18 5.01
CA VAL A 142 -2.18 10.95 5.51
C VAL A 142 -0.67 10.98 5.27
N VAL A 143 -0.26 11.27 4.03
CA VAL A 143 1.14 11.41 3.66
C VAL A 143 1.85 12.49 4.48
N GLY A 144 1.21 13.64 4.68
CA GLY A 144 1.75 14.72 5.51
C GLY A 144 1.98 14.31 6.97
N ALA A 145 1.13 13.44 7.52
CA ALA A 145 1.32 12.91 8.86
C ALA A 145 2.56 11.99 8.95
N TYR A 146 2.77 11.12 7.97
CA TYR A 146 3.98 10.30 7.90
C TYR A 146 5.24 11.14 7.65
N ALA A 147 5.14 12.20 6.85
CA ALA A 147 6.23 13.15 6.65
C ALA A 147 6.64 13.86 7.96
N VAL A 148 5.69 14.19 8.83
CA VAL A 148 5.99 14.70 10.18
C VAL A 148 6.68 13.63 11.03
N LEU A 149 6.27 12.36 10.97
CA LEU A 149 6.99 11.28 11.67
C LEU A 149 8.45 11.17 11.21
N GLU A 150 8.71 11.32 9.91
CA GLU A 150 10.08 11.33 9.37
C GLU A 150 10.90 12.51 9.94
N GLN A 151 10.31 13.70 10.10
CA GLN A 151 10.96 14.84 10.78
C GLN A 151 11.30 14.51 12.24
N LEU A 152 10.46 13.71 12.91
CA LEU A 152 10.66 13.27 14.30
C LEU A 152 11.65 12.09 14.42
N GLY A 153 12.18 11.58 13.32
CA GLY A 153 13.21 10.54 13.29
C GLY A 153 12.70 9.10 13.07
N PHE A 154 11.40 8.93 12.74
CA PHE A 154 10.90 7.65 12.25
C PHE A 154 11.42 7.39 10.83
N SER A 155 11.58 6.12 10.45
CA SER A 155 11.93 5.76 9.07
C SER A 155 11.24 4.48 8.63
N PHE A 156 10.79 4.44 7.38
CA PHE A 156 9.95 3.39 6.83
C PHE A 156 10.64 2.72 5.63
N LEU A 157 11.83 2.14 5.88
CA LEU A 157 12.60 1.45 4.84
C LEU A 157 11.99 0.09 4.46
N HIS A 158 11.40 -0.60 5.44
CA HIS A 158 10.80 -1.91 5.26
C HIS A 158 9.36 -1.94 5.81
N PRO A 159 8.38 -2.53 5.11
CA PRO A 159 6.97 -2.51 5.52
C PRO A 159 6.68 -3.23 6.84
N MET A 160 7.46 -4.25 7.21
CA MET A 160 7.26 -4.99 8.47
C MET A 160 8.10 -4.47 9.64
N GLU A 161 9.08 -3.60 9.37
CA GLU A 161 10.08 -3.20 10.36
C GLU A 161 10.42 -1.70 10.19
N PRO A 162 9.47 -0.81 10.52
CA PRO A 162 9.79 0.61 10.58
C PRO A 162 10.83 0.85 11.69
N ILE A 163 11.76 1.77 11.43
CA ILE A 163 12.72 2.24 12.41
C ILE A 163 12.00 3.23 13.33
N ILE A 164 11.85 2.84 14.59
CA ILE A 164 11.20 3.63 15.63
C ILE A 164 12.28 4.28 16.50
N PRO A 165 12.35 5.62 16.57
CA PRO A 165 13.41 6.30 17.27
C PRO A 165 13.24 6.17 18.80
N LYS A 166 14.36 6.01 19.52
CA LYS A 166 14.36 6.01 21.00
C LYS A 166 14.20 7.41 21.60
N LEU A 167 14.52 8.44 20.82
CA LEU A 167 14.41 9.87 21.16
C LEU A 167 13.86 10.58 19.93
N LEU A 168 12.90 11.48 20.11
CA LEU A 168 12.34 12.22 18.99
C LEU A 168 13.30 13.32 18.56
N ASN A 169 13.45 13.52 17.26
CA ASN A 169 14.20 14.64 16.72
C ASN A 169 13.30 15.86 16.66
N LEU A 170 13.63 16.90 17.44
CA LEU A 170 12.93 18.18 17.33
C LEU A 170 13.62 19.06 16.29
N PRO A 171 12.85 19.70 15.38
CA PRO A 171 13.41 20.70 14.49
C PRO A 171 13.92 21.88 15.32
N THR A 172 15.15 22.35 15.05
CA THR A 172 15.72 23.51 15.77
C THR A 172 15.29 24.86 15.17
N GLY A 173 14.42 24.85 14.16
CA GLY A 173 13.92 26.06 13.50
C GLY A 173 12.53 25.83 12.90
N ASP A 174 11.97 26.89 12.34
CA ASP A 174 10.65 26.85 11.71
C ASP A 174 10.68 25.96 10.45
N ILE A 175 9.76 25.01 10.39
CA ILE A 175 9.48 24.20 9.23
C ILE A 175 8.46 24.96 8.39
N SER A 176 8.70 25.05 7.08
CA SER A 176 7.70 25.49 6.11
C SER A 176 7.97 24.74 4.81
N THR A 177 7.48 23.50 4.75
CA THR A 177 7.73 22.58 3.63
C THR A 177 6.41 22.23 2.99
N ALA A 178 6.34 22.34 1.67
CA ALA A 178 5.23 21.87 0.87
C ALA A 178 5.75 20.88 -0.18
N GLU A 179 5.05 19.76 -0.34
CA GLU A 179 5.36 18.75 -1.34
C GLU A 179 4.12 18.46 -2.18
N SER A 180 4.34 18.15 -3.45
CA SER A 180 3.28 17.73 -4.36
C SER A 180 3.87 16.75 -5.38
N PRO A 181 3.15 15.67 -5.71
CA PRO A 181 3.68 14.71 -6.67
C PRO A 181 3.77 15.34 -8.06
N TYR A 182 4.85 14.99 -8.77
CA TYR A 182 4.95 15.30 -10.19
C TYR A 182 4.04 14.38 -11.01
N TRP A 183 4.12 13.07 -10.75
CA TRP A 183 3.30 12.04 -11.38
C TRP A 183 2.06 11.75 -10.54
N PRO A 184 0.83 11.87 -11.08
CA PRO A 184 -0.39 11.58 -10.32
C PRO A 184 -0.60 10.09 -10.05
N THR A 185 0.07 9.21 -10.79
CA THR A 185 -0.04 7.76 -10.62
C THR A 185 1.32 7.21 -10.21
N ARG A 186 1.39 6.60 -9.03
CA ARG A 186 2.61 6.05 -8.43
C ARG A 186 2.25 4.68 -7.86
N THR A 187 2.38 3.67 -8.72
CA THR A 187 1.92 2.31 -8.48
C THR A 187 3.08 1.41 -8.12
N TRP A 188 2.93 0.65 -7.03
CA TRP A 188 3.78 -0.49 -6.72
C TRP A 188 3.17 -1.78 -7.29
N HIS A 189 3.91 -2.52 -8.12
CA HIS A 189 3.47 -3.80 -8.65
C HIS A 189 4.08 -4.95 -7.84
N ILE A 190 3.25 -5.71 -7.13
CA ILE A 190 3.70 -6.87 -6.36
C ILE A 190 3.59 -8.11 -7.25
N HIS A 191 4.76 -8.56 -7.71
CA HIS A 191 4.92 -9.70 -8.59
C HIS A 191 4.94 -11.02 -7.79
N THR A 192 3.77 -11.39 -7.27
CA THR A 192 3.52 -12.55 -6.37
C THR A 192 3.83 -13.92 -6.97
N GLN A 193 4.13 -13.99 -8.26
CA GLN A 193 4.63 -15.17 -8.94
C GLN A 193 5.92 -15.70 -8.28
N HIS A 194 6.74 -14.82 -7.71
CA HIS A 194 7.83 -15.24 -6.83
C HIS A 194 7.41 -15.14 -5.36
N PRO A 195 7.83 -16.09 -4.50
CA PRO A 195 7.59 -15.98 -3.07
C PRO A 195 8.25 -14.71 -2.53
N LEU A 196 7.42 -13.77 -2.10
CA LEU A 196 7.79 -12.50 -1.47
C LEU A 196 7.06 -12.36 -0.13
N GLU A 197 7.53 -11.43 0.69
CA GLU A 197 6.78 -10.97 1.85
C GLU A 197 5.36 -10.55 1.42
N PHE A 198 4.36 -10.99 2.19
CA PHE A 198 2.93 -10.77 1.94
C PHE A 198 2.27 -11.52 0.76
N THR A 199 2.98 -12.42 0.06
CA THR A 199 2.41 -13.13 -1.10
C THR A 199 1.07 -13.81 -0.79
N GLU A 200 1.01 -14.57 0.29
CA GLU A 200 -0.18 -15.34 0.68
C GLU A 200 -1.31 -14.42 1.14
N VAL A 201 -1.02 -13.47 2.04
CA VAL A 201 -2.05 -12.56 2.57
C VAL A 201 -2.66 -11.69 1.48
N LEU A 202 -1.85 -11.13 0.57
CA LEU A 202 -2.32 -10.30 -0.54
C LEU A 202 -3.12 -11.09 -1.59
N ASN A 203 -2.93 -12.40 -1.63
CA ASN A 203 -3.75 -13.29 -2.45
C ASN A 203 -4.96 -13.86 -1.72
N GLY A 204 -5.15 -13.60 -0.41
CA GLY A 204 -6.28 -14.11 0.36
C GLY A 204 -6.08 -15.54 0.88
N PHE A 205 -4.84 -16.01 0.96
CA PHE A 205 -4.49 -17.38 1.38
C PHE A 205 -3.86 -17.43 2.76
N ASP A 206 -3.96 -18.60 3.39
CA ASP A 206 -3.12 -18.96 4.53
C ASP A 206 -1.69 -19.32 4.04
N ALA A 207 -0.71 -19.25 4.94
CA ALA A 207 0.66 -19.68 4.67
C ALA A 207 0.91 -21.08 5.23
N PRO A 208 1.54 -22.00 4.46
CA PRO A 208 1.75 -21.87 3.04
C PRO A 208 0.42 -22.12 2.31
N MET A 209 0.37 -21.68 1.05
CA MET A 209 -0.76 -21.80 0.13
C MET A 209 -1.11 -23.27 -0.26
N PHE A 210 -0.51 -24.28 0.39
CA PHE A 210 -0.60 -25.69 0.04
C PHE A 210 -1.07 -26.55 1.21
N ALA A 211 -2.08 -27.38 0.94
CA ALA A 211 -2.40 -28.52 1.79
C ALA A 211 -1.36 -29.64 1.67
N HIS A 212 -1.41 -30.56 2.64
CA HIS A 212 -0.45 -31.66 2.79
C HIS A 212 -0.29 -32.49 1.52
N TYR A 213 0.94 -32.56 1.03
CA TYR A 213 1.39 -33.56 0.08
C TYR A 213 2.19 -34.62 0.85
N ASP A 214 2.07 -35.90 0.49
CA ASP A 214 2.98 -36.94 0.98
C ASP A 214 4.39 -36.74 0.43
N GLU A 215 5.33 -37.60 0.85
CA GLU A 215 6.72 -37.60 0.37
C GLU A 215 6.84 -37.77 -1.17
N GLN A 216 5.75 -38.16 -1.84
CA GLN A 216 5.67 -38.35 -3.29
C GLN A 216 4.98 -37.18 -4.00
N GLY A 217 4.60 -36.11 -3.28
CA GLY A 217 3.94 -34.95 -3.87
C GLY A 217 2.46 -35.17 -4.20
N LEU A 218 1.83 -36.22 -3.65
CA LEU A 218 0.42 -36.53 -3.84
C LEU A 218 -0.41 -36.01 -2.65
N PRO A 219 -1.64 -35.49 -2.89
CA PRO A 219 -2.53 -35.12 -1.80
C PRO A 219 -2.81 -36.33 -0.91
N THR A 220 -2.55 -36.24 0.40
CA THR A 220 -2.88 -37.35 1.30
C THR A 220 -4.40 -37.51 1.40
N LYS A 221 -4.91 -38.74 1.57
CA LYS A 221 -6.35 -38.95 1.85
C LYS A 221 -6.82 -38.16 3.09
N GLU A 222 -5.94 -38.01 4.08
CA GLU A 222 -6.20 -37.17 5.25
C GLU A 222 -6.34 -35.69 4.90
N ALA A 223 -5.59 -35.15 3.91
CA ALA A 223 -5.75 -33.78 3.46
C ALA A 223 -7.15 -33.52 2.86
N SER A 224 -7.72 -34.50 2.15
CA SER A 224 -9.08 -34.38 1.59
C SER A 224 -10.19 -34.45 2.65
N GLU A 225 -9.95 -35.13 3.78
CA GLU A 225 -10.91 -35.22 4.89
C GLU A 225 -10.76 -34.05 5.89
N LEU A 226 -9.54 -33.52 6.07
CA LEU A 226 -9.25 -32.35 6.92
C LEU A 226 -9.63 -31.02 6.28
N ALA A 227 -9.62 -30.91 4.95
CA ALA A 227 -10.01 -29.70 4.20
C ALA A 227 -11.45 -29.24 4.51
N PHE A 228 -12.33 -30.16 4.89
CA PHE A 228 -13.72 -29.88 5.26
C PHE A 228 -13.92 -29.59 6.74
N SER A 229 -12.92 -29.86 7.58
CA SER A 229 -12.94 -29.43 8.97
C SER A 229 -12.24 -28.08 9.04
N ASN A 230 -12.83 -27.08 9.70
CA ASN A 230 -12.21 -25.77 9.99
C ASN A 230 -10.99 -25.85 10.92
N LYS A 231 -10.16 -26.88 10.77
CA LYS A 231 -8.98 -27.22 11.54
C LYS A 231 -7.87 -27.58 10.56
N HIS A 232 -7.41 -26.60 9.77
CA HIS A 232 -6.07 -26.67 9.22
C HIS A 232 -5.10 -26.83 10.39
N LYS A 233 -4.66 -28.06 10.65
CA LYS A 233 -3.68 -28.35 11.70
C LYS A 233 -2.30 -28.29 11.06
N CYS A 234 -1.58 -27.22 11.40
CA CYS A 234 -0.18 -27.04 11.06
C CYS A 234 0.62 -28.28 11.46
N GLN A 235 1.46 -28.81 10.56
CA GLN A 235 2.37 -29.88 10.94
C GLN A 235 3.49 -29.31 11.83
N PRO A 236 4.01 -30.07 12.82
CA PRO A 236 5.01 -29.57 13.76
C PRO A 236 6.31 -29.05 13.13
N HIS A 237 6.58 -29.38 11.86
CA HIS A 237 7.81 -29.04 11.13
C HIS A 237 7.58 -28.10 9.95
N GLN A 238 6.35 -27.59 9.77
CA GLN A 238 5.99 -26.72 8.66
C GLN A 238 5.67 -25.32 9.20
N TYR A 239 6.26 -24.30 8.59
CA TYR A 239 5.82 -22.93 8.84
C TYR A 239 4.37 -22.82 8.39
N CYS A 240 3.48 -22.42 9.30
CA CYS A 240 2.09 -22.20 8.98
C CYS A 240 1.58 -20.97 9.72
N GLU A 241 0.82 -20.16 9.00
CA GLU A 241 0.23 -18.95 9.53
C GLU A 241 -1.13 -18.72 8.87
N SER A 242 -2.17 -18.42 9.65
CA SER A 242 -3.48 -18.14 9.07
C SER A 242 -3.51 -16.77 8.39
N TRP A 243 -4.38 -16.61 7.40
CA TRP A 243 -4.57 -15.32 6.75
C TRP A 243 -4.93 -14.22 7.74
N GLU A 244 -5.75 -14.50 8.77
CA GLU A 244 -6.13 -13.50 9.77
C GLU A 244 -4.94 -13.02 10.61
N SER A 245 -3.97 -13.90 10.90
CA SER A 245 -2.72 -13.55 11.59
C SER A 245 -1.88 -12.62 10.70
N MET A 246 -1.63 -13.03 9.46
CA MET A 246 -0.86 -12.22 8.51
C MET A 246 -1.54 -10.87 8.22
N PHE A 247 -2.87 -10.85 8.07
CA PHE A 247 -3.66 -9.65 7.82
C PHE A 247 -3.43 -8.58 8.89
N SER A 248 -3.23 -8.98 10.15
CA SER A 248 -2.98 -8.03 11.25
C SER A 248 -1.67 -7.24 11.11
N THR A 249 -0.76 -7.68 10.23
CA THR A 249 0.51 -7.00 9.95
C THR A 249 0.45 -6.10 8.71
N LEU A 250 -0.64 -6.17 7.94
CA LEU A 250 -0.73 -5.55 6.62
C LEU A 250 -0.78 -4.02 6.66
N ASP A 251 -1.14 -3.43 7.80
CA ASP A 251 -0.99 -1.99 8.06
C ASP A 251 0.43 -1.50 7.72
N GLY A 252 1.45 -2.31 8.00
CA GLY A 252 2.84 -1.97 7.72
C GLY A 252 3.14 -1.74 6.22
N LEU A 253 2.47 -2.49 5.33
CA LEU A 253 2.57 -2.28 3.89
C LEU A 253 1.97 -0.93 3.49
N PHE A 254 0.77 -0.60 3.98
CA PHE A 254 0.11 0.65 3.61
C PHE A 254 0.81 1.87 4.23
N GLU A 255 1.30 1.74 5.46
CA GLU A 255 2.20 2.70 6.10
C GLU A 255 3.44 2.96 5.25
N TRP A 256 4.11 1.90 4.79
CA TRP A 256 5.28 2.02 3.93
C TRP A 256 4.94 2.73 2.61
N LEU A 257 3.80 2.43 1.99
CA LEU A 257 3.36 3.12 0.78
C LEU A 257 3.16 4.62 1.04
N MET A 258 2.54 5.01 2.17
CA MET A 258 2.32 6.42 2.52
C MET A 258 3.64 7.16 2.80
N ALA A 259 4.53 6.55 3.56
CA ALA A 259 5.86 7.08 3.82
C ALA A 259 6.67 7.25 2.52
N ASN A 260 6.52 6.33 1.57
CA ASN A 260 7.20 6.38 0.27
C ASN A 260 6.38 7.07 -0.83
N ARG A 261 5.32 7.81 -0.46
CA ARG A 261 4.50 8.63 -1.38
C ARG A 261 3.90 7.84 -2.54
N GLN A 262 3.63 6.54 -2.37
CA GLN A 262 2.93 5.71 -3.35
C GLN A 262 1.42 5.84 -3.11
N ASN A 263 0.63 5.97 -4.17
CA ASN A 263 -0.84 6.10 -4.05
C ASN A 263 -1.60 4.91 -4.60
N ARG A 264 -0.90 3.96 -5.24
CA ARG A 264 -1.49 2.72 -5.72
C ARG A 264 -0.58 1.53 -5.40
N VAL A 265 -1.20 0.39 -5.20
CA VAL A 265 -0.52 -0.91 -5.23
C VAL A 265 -1.38 -1.87 -6.04
N GLU A 266 -0.74 -2.70 -6.84
CA GLU A 266 -1.40 -3.78 -7.55
C GLU A 266 -0.76 -5.12 -7.21
N VAL A 267 -1.59 -6.16 -7.18
CA VAL A 267 -1.19 -7.52 -6.83
C VAL A 267 -1.52 -8.42 -8.00
N LEU A 268 -0.53 -9.16 -8.51
CA LEU A 268 -0.81 -10.24 -9.46
C LEU A 268 -1.57 -11.34 -8.72
N LEU A 269 -2.80 -11.60 -9.14
CA LEU A 269 -3.60 -12.61 -8.47
C LEU A 269 -3.17 -14.00 -8.92
N LEU A 270 -2.94 -14.87 -7.95
CA LEU A 270 -2.63 -16.27 -8.18
C LEU A 270 -3.89 -17.14 -8.12
N GLY A 271 -3.88 -18.28 -8.78
CA GLY A 271 -4.96 -19.25 -8.80
C GLY A 271 -4.51 -20.63 -9.25
N SER A 272 -5.13 -21.67 -8.70
CA SER A 272 -4.87 -23.06 -9.08
C SER A 272 -6.09 -23.92 -8.75
N PRO A 273 -6.59 -24.76 -9.68
CA PRO A 273 -7.68 -25.69 -9.38
C PRO A 273 -7.43 -26.58 -8.16
N LYS A 274 -6.16 -26.83 -7.82
CA LYS A 274 -5.79 -27.57 -6.61
C LYS A 274 -6.21 -26.85 -5.32
N TRP A 275 -6.28 -25.52 -5.32
CA TRP A 275 -6.68 -24.72 -4.17
C TRP A 275 -8.19 -24.73 -3.96
N ASP A 276 -8.97 -25.05 -5.00
CA ASP A 276 -10.41 -25.22 -4.86
C ASP A 276 -10.77 -26.49 -4.08
N LEU A 277 -9.89 -27.50 -4.10
CA LEU A 277 -10.01 -28.69 -3.26
C LEU A 277 -9.97 -28.35 -1.75
N TYR A 278 -9.48 -27.16 -1.40
CA TYR A 278 -9.25 -26.72 -0.02
C TYR A 278 -10.11 -25.50 0.35
N GLY A 279 -11.38 -25.52 -0.04
CA GLY A 279 -12.35 -24.48 0.34
C GLY A 279 -12.68 -23.48 -0.77
N ASN A 280 -12.59 -23.90 -2.04
CA ASN A 280 -12.90 -23.03 -3.19
C ASN A 280 -12.04 -21.75 -3.21
N LEU A 281 -10.77 -21.85 -2.83
CA LEU A 281 -9.93 -20.66 -2.64
C LEU A 281 -9.49 -19.99 -3.93
N THR A 282 -9.69 -20.56 -5.13
CA THR A 282 -9.30 -19.87 -6.38
C THR A 282 -10.23 -18.71 -6.69
N SER A 283 -11.55 -18.94 -6.62
CA SER A 283 -12.56 -17.93 -6.98
C SER A 283 -13.78 -17.94 -6.05
N GLY A 284 -13.66 -18.56 -4.87
CA GLY A 284 -14.77 -18.70 -3.93
C GLY A 284 -15.03 -17.45 -3.09
N PRO A 285 -16.17 -17.43 -2.38
CA PRO A 285 -16.63 -16.27 -1.62
C PRO A 285 -15.72 -15.92 -0.44
N GLU A 286 -15.05 -16.91 0.17
CA GLU A 286 -14.13 -16.66 1.28
C GLU A 286 -12.91 -15.84 0.85
N ARG A 287 -12.23 -16.26 -0.23
CA ARG A 287 -11.12 -15.48 -0.79
C ARG A 287 -11.58 -14.10 -1.21
N GLN A 288 -12.72 -13.99 -1.89
CA GLN A 288 -13.25 -12.69 -2.32
C GLN A 288 -13.49 -11.77 -1.12
N ALA A 289 -14.03 -12.28 -0.01
CA ALA A 289 -14.22 -11.53 1.22
C ALA A 289 -12.90 -11.12 1.88
N ARG A 290 -11.88 -11.98 1.86
CA ARG A 290 -10.51 -11.66 2.33
C ARG A 290 -9.88 -10.54 1.51
N LEU A 291 -9.96 -10.63 0.18
CA LEU A 291 -9.47 -9.58 -0.73
C LEU A 291 -10.22 -8.26 -0.51
N LYS A 292 -11.55 -8.31 -0.31
CA LYS A 292 -12.33 -7.13 0.07
C LYS A 292 -11.82 -6.47 1.34
N ARG A 293 -11.52 -7.24 2.39
CA ARG A 293 -10.97 -6.71 3.64
C ARG A 293 -9.61 -6.02 3.46
N ILE A 294 -8.77 -6.55 2.57
CA ILE A 294 -7.49 -5.93 2.20
C ILE A 294 -7.74 -4.59 1.52
N ASN A 295 -8.67 -4.55 0.57
CA ASN A 295 -9.01 -3.33 -0.15
C ASN A 295 -9.61 -2.27 0.77
N THR A 296 -10.52 -2.65 1.67
CA THR A 296 -11.05 -1.75 2.70
C THR A 296 -9.94 -1.18 3.60
N LEU A 297 -8.95 -2.01 3.99
CA LEU A 297 -7.83 -1.54 4.79
C LEU A 297 -6.97 -0.53 4.01
N ALA A 298 -6.64 -0.83 2.76
CA ALA A 298 -5.91 0.08 1.87
C ALA A 298 -6.61 1.44 1.70
N HIS A 299 -7.93 1.41 1.46
CA HIS A 299 -8.77 2.60 1.33
C HIS A 299 -8.76 3.46 2.60
N SER A 300 -8.66 2.84 3.78
CA SER A 300 -8.57 3.58 5.04
C SER A 300 -7.27 4.38 5.20
N TYR A 301 -6.25 4.10 4.37
CA TYR A 301 -5.02 4.90 4.24
C TYR A 301 -5.04 5.85 3.03
N GLY A 302 -6.07 5.82 2.19
CA GLY A 302 -6.08 6.59 0.93
C GLY A 302 -5.39 5.88 -0.25
N VAL A 303 -5.07 4.58 -0.15
CA VAL A 303 -4.37 3.80 -1.19
C VAL A 303 -5.39 3.17 -2.15
N LEU A 304 -5.14 3.27 -3.46
CA LEU A 304 -5.89 2.51 -4.47
C LEU A 304 -5.29 1.12 -4.66
N MET A 305 -6.15 0.10 -4.65
CA MET A 305 -5.82 -1.30 -4.88
C MET A 305 -6.14 -1.74 -6.30
N GLY A 306 -5.17 -2.36 -6.96
CA GLY A 306 -5.32 -3.00 -8.25
C GLY A 306 -5.23 -4.52 -8.15
N ALA A 307 -6.03 -5.21 -8.97
CA ALA A 307 -5.78 -6.61 -9.29
C ALA A 307 -5.09 -6.68 -10.65
N ASP A 308 -3.91 -7.31 -10.71
CA ASP A 308 -3.31 -7.69 -11.98
C ASP A 308 -3.78 -9.11 -12.33
N ILE A 309 -4.57 -9.18 -13.39
CA ILE A 309 -5.23 -10.40 -13.86
C ILE A 309 -4.88 -10.54 -15.35
N PRO A 310 -3.99 -11.46 -15.71
CA PRO A 310 -3.67 -11.69 -17.11
C PRO A 310 -4.90 -12.16 -17.90
N ILE A 311 -5.14 -11.66 -19.12
CA ILE A 311 -6.22 -12.21 -19.94
C ILE A 311 -5.93 -13.66 -20.30
N ALA A 312 -4.81 -13.88 -21.00
CA ALA A 312 -4.42 -15.20 -21.51
C ALA A 312 -3.04 -15.67 -21.02
N ASN A 313 -2.15 -14.75 -20.61
CA ASN A 313 -0.82 -15.09 -20.12
C ASN A 313 -0.96 -16.06 -18.91
N ALA A 314 -0.31 -17.21 -19.04
CA ALA A 314 -0.09 -18.13 -17.94
C ALA A 314 1.41 -18.21 -17.63
N GLN A 315 1.83 -17.53 -16.58
CA GLN A 315 3.11 -17.73 -15.92
C GLN A 315 2.83 -18.31 -14.53
N GLN A 316 3.46 -19.45 -14.24
CA GLN A 316 3.29 -20.21 -12.99
C GLN A 316 1.82 -20.39 -12.59
N HIS A 317 1.40 -19.82 -11.44
CA HIS A 317 0.05 -19.88 -10.91
C HIS A 317 -0.76 -18.60 -11.14
N GLY A 318 -0.47 -17.80 -12.16
CA GLY A 318 -1.27 -16.61 -12.47
C GLY A 318 -2.75 -16.95 -12.70
N TRP A 319 -3.66 -16.25 -12.00
CA TRP A 319 -5.10 -16.37 -12.13
C TRP A 319 -5.57 -15.65 -13.39
N LYS A 320 -5.40 -16.32 -14.54
CA LYS A 320 -5.75 -15.74 -15.85
C LYS A 320 -7.26 -15.70 -16.08
N MET A 321 -7.73 -14.80 -16.95
CA MET A 321 -9.16 -14.67 -17.28
C MET A 321 -9.69 -15.83 -18.11
N ILE A 322 -8.96 -16.23 -19.15
CA ILE A 322 -9.49 -17.14 -20.16
C ILE A 322 -8.64 -18.39 -20.37
N SER A 323 -9.24 -19.40 -21.01
CA SER A 323 -8.52 -20.48 -21.66
C SER A 323 -8.51 -20.27 -23.18
N LEU A 324 -7.33 -20.39 -23.80
CA LEU A 324 -7.19 -20.34 -25.27
C LEU A 324 -7.84 -21.53 -25.99
N LYS A 325 -8.30 -22.55 -25.25
CA LYS A 325 -9.01 -23.71 -25.81
C LYS A 325 -10.52 -23.46 -25.95
N ASP A 326 -11.04 -22.46 -25.27
CA ASP A 326 -12.47 -22.20 -25.23
C ASP A 326 -12.92 -21.39 -26.45
N THR A 327 -14.22 -21.39 -26.73
CA THR A 327 -14.80 -20.56 -27.79
C THR A 327 -14.67 -19.08 -27.44
N PHE A 328 -14.66 -18.21 -28.45
CA PHE A 328 -14.61 -16.76 -28.22
C PHE A 328 -15.78 -16.26 -27.35
N GLU A 329 -16.97 -16.85 -27.50
CA GLU A 329 -18.14 -16.57 -26.66
C GLU A 329 -17.86 -16.92 -25.18
N GLN A 330 -17.28 -18.09 -24.92
CA GLN A 330 -16.92 -18.48 -23.55
C GLN A 330 -15.80 -17.60 -22.98
N GLN A 331 -14.78 -17.26 -23.78
CA GLN A 331 -13.72 -16.33 -23.38
C GLN A 331 -14.28 -14.94 -23.02
N THR A 332 -15.30 -14.49 -23.74
CA THR A 332 -16.01 -13.23 -23.45
C THR A 332 -16.71 -13.31 -22.09
N LEU A 333 -17.46 -14.37 -21.85
CA LEU A 333 -18.14 -14.60 -20.57
C LEU A 333 -17.15 -14.73 -19.41
N ASP A 334 -16.03 -15.41 -19.62
CA ASP A 334 -14.99 -15.57 -18.61
C ASP A 334 -14.37 -14.24 -18.21
N ILE A 335 -14.01 -13.37 -19.17
CA ILE A 335 -13.51 -12.02 -18.87
C ILE A 335 -14.54 -11.26 -18.03
N GLN A 336 -15.81 -11.30 -18.43
CA GLN A 336 -16.87 -10.59 -17.71
C GLN A 336 -17.01 -11.08 -16.27
N ASN A 337 -17.09 -12.39 -16.08
CA ASN A 337 -17.23 -13.02 -14.77
C ASN A 337 -16.04 -12.73 -13.85
N ARG A 338 -14.81 -12.74 -14.38
CA ARG A 338 -13.61 -12.49 -13.56
C ARG A 338 -13.44 -11.02 -13.20
N VAL A 339 -13.76 -10.11 -14.13
CA VAL A 339 -13.81 -8.68 -13.83
C VAL A 339 -14.83 -8.39 -12.73
N ASP A 340 -16.03 -8.97 -12.85
CA ASP A 340 -17.07 -8.79 -11.85
C ASP A 340 -16.68 -9.37 -10.49
N TRP A 341 -16.05 -10.54 -10.49
CA TRP A 341 -15.55 -11.17 -9.27
C TRP A 341 -14.52 -10.29 -8.56
N ALA A 342 -13.56 -9.72 -9.30
CA ALA A 342 -12.56 -8.83 -8.73
C ALA A 342 -13.19 -7.54 -8.21
N PHE A 343 -14.10 -6.91 -8.96
CA PHE A 343 -14.73 -5.67 -8.50
C PHE A 343 -15.74 -5.84 -7.36
N ALA A 344 -16.33 -7.03 -7.20
CA ALA A 344 -17.07 -7.40 -6.00
C ALA A 344 -16.17 -7.50 -4.75
N ALA A 345 -14.86 -7.71 -4.92
CA ALA A 345 -13.86 -7.53 -3.86
C ALA A 345 -13.39 -6.08 -3.70
N GLU A 346 -14.03 -5.10 -4.36
CA GLU A 346 -13.76 -3.66 -4.21
C GLU A 346 -12.39 -3.18 -4.74
N TYR A 347 -11.77 -3.88 -5.69
CA TYR A 347 -10.58 -3.35 -6.39
C TYR A 347 -10.90 -2.06 -7.14
N ASP A 348 -10.02 -1.06 -7.08
CA ASP A 348 -10.21 0.24 -7.73
C ASP A 348 -9.99 0.19 -9.25
N PHE A 349 -9.07 -0.67 -9.67
CA PHE A 349 -8.72 -0.89 -11.06
C PHE A 349 -8.31 -2.34 -11.29
N ILE A 350 -8.35 -2.77 -12.54
CA ILE A 350 -7.77 -4.05 -12.95
C ILE A 350 -6.74 -3.77 -14.02
N SER A 351 -5.54 -4.29 -13.82
CA SER A 351 -4.51 -4.30 -14.83
C SER A 351 -4.41 -5.68 -15.49
N THR A 352 -3.93 -5.68 -16.71
CA THR A 352 -3.60 -6.90 -17.45
C THR A 352 -2.34 -6.65 -18.27
N GLU A 353 -1.80 -7.71 -18.85
CA GLU A 353 -0.59 -7.63 -19.68
C GLU A 353 -0.93 -7.74 -21.18
N SER A 354 -0.26 -6.90 -21.97
CA SER A 354 -0.19 -6.88 -23.43
C SER A 354 0.55 -8.10 -24.00
N GLY A 355 1.12 -8.94 -23.12
CA GLY A 355 2.02 -10.01 -23.46
C GLY A 355 1.34 -11.27 -23.97
N LEU A 356 1.74 -11.66 -25.17
CA LEU A 356 2.01 -13.06 -25.48
C LEU A 356 3.11 -13.49 -24.51
N SER A 357 2.78 -14.27 -23.48
CA SER A 357 3.78 -14.67 -22.50
C SER A 357 4.89 -15.50 -23.14
N GLU A 358 5.98 -15.74 -22.41
CA GLU A 358 7.01 -16.73 -22.79
C GLU A 358 6.40 -18.08 -23.22
N PHE A 359 5.21 -18.41 -22.70
CA PHE A 359 4.56 -19.71 -22.87
C PHE A 359 3.25 -19.70 -23.66
N THR A 360 2.66 -18.53 -23.96
CA THR A 360 1.36 -18.42 -24.65
C THR A 360 1.37 -17.32 -25.68
N LYS A 361 0.95 -17.63 -26.92
CA LYS A 361 1.02 -16.70 -28.04
C LYS A 361 -0.31 -16.60 -28.83
N PRO A 362 -1.41 -16.07 -28.24
CA PRO A 362 -2.62 -15.74 -28.99
C PRO A 362 -2.34 -14.81 -30.19
N SER A 363 -3.22 -14.79 -31.20
CA SER A 363 -3.06 -13.85 -32.32
C SER A 363 -3.28 -12.40 -31.85
N CYS A 364 -2.65 -11.45 -32.53
CA CYS A 364 -2.86 -10.02 -32.25
C CYS A 364 -4.33 -9.63 -32.36
N ASP A 365 -5.03 -10.12 -33.39
CA ASP A 365 -6.46 -9.85 -33.60
C ASP A 365 -7.30 -10.36 -32.42
N LEU A 366 -7.04 -11.59 -31.95
CA LEU A 366 -7.75 -12.13 -30.79
C LEU A 366 -7.49 -11.29 -29.54
N MET A 367 -6.23 -10.93 -29.25
CA MET A 367 -5.92 -10.11 -28.08
C MET A 367 -6.56 -8.73 -28.14
N LEU A 368 -6.59 -8.09 -29.31
CA LEU A 368 -7.29 -6.81 -29.49
C LEU A 368 -8.80 -6.95 -29.23
N SER A 369 -9.43 -8.01 -29.72
CA SER A 369 -10.84 -8.29 -29.42
C SER A 369 -11.07 -8.51 -27.92
N LEU A 370 -10.19 -9.26 -27.25
CA LEU A 370 -10.30 -9.51 -25.81
C LEU A 370 -10.03 -8.23 -24.98
N PHE A 371 -9.12 -7.36 -25.40
CA PHE A 371 -8.92 -6.05 -24.77
C PHE A 371 -10.14 -5.14 -24.89
N ASN A 372 -10.84 -5.18 -26.02
CA ASN A 372 -12.09 -4.44 -26.18
C ASN A 372 -13.16 -4.94 -25.19
N ILE A 373 -13.33 -6.25 -25.06
CA ILE A 373 -14.26 -6.85 -24.09
C ILE A 373 -13.89 -6.47 -22.65
N PHE A 374 -12.62 -6.62 -22.30
CA PHE A 374 -12.07 -6.26 -20.99
C PHE A 374 -12.32 -4.79 -20.65
N THR A 375 -11.98 -3.90 -21.58
CA THR A 375 -12.13 -2.45 -21.40
C THR A 375 -13.60 -2.04 -21.35
N GLU A 376 -14.46 -2.61 -22.20
CA GLU A 376 -15.90 -2.35 -22.20
C GLU A 376 -16.55 -2.82 -20.91
N ARG A 377 -16.19 -4.00 -20.39
CA ARG A 377 -16.72 -4.47 -19.11
C ARG A 377 -16.29 -3.56 -17.96
N ILE A 378 -15.03 -3.18 -17.89
CA ILE A 378 -14.54 -2.36 -16.78
C ILE A 378 -15.08 -0.93 -16.85
N SER A 379 -14.93 -0.28 -18.00
CA SER A 379 -15.25 1.14 -18.15
C SER A 379 -16.74 1.40 -18.43
N GLY A 380 -17.41 0.49 -19.15
CA GLY A 380 -18.81 0.61 -19.52
C GLY A 380 -19.77 0.10 -18.43
N HIS A 381 -19.45 -1.01 -17.75
CA HIS A 381 -20.32 -1.56 -16.71
C HIS A 381 -19.95 -1.08 -15.31
N TRP A 382 -18.67 -1.16 -14.94
CA TRP A 382 -18.21 -0.77 -13.59
C TRP A 382 -17.80 0.69 -13.47
N ASN A 383 -17.65 1.39 -14.60
CA ASN A 383 -17.12 2.74 -14.67
C ASN A 383 -15.75 2.87 -13.98
N ARG A 384 -14.91 1.82 -14.01
CA ARG A 384 -13.59 1.79 -13.36
C ARG A 384 -12.45 1.92 -14.37
N GLU A 385 -11.23 1.97 -13.86
CA GLU A 385 -10.00 2.05 -14.68
C GLU A 385 -9.55 0.66 -15.12
N ALA A 386 -9.31 0.51 -16.43
CA ALA A 386 -8.68 -0.65 -17.05
C ALA A 386 -7.26 -0.26 -17.48
N VAL A 387 -6.26 -1.05 -17.08
CA VAL A 387 -4.85 -0.79 -17.42
C VAL A 387 -4.31 -1.96 -18.22
N THR A 388 -3.60 -1.68 -19.32
CA THR A 388 -2.85 -2.69 -20.05
C THR A 388 -1.37 -2.35 -19.97
N LYS A 389 -0.56 -3.29 -19.50
CA LYS A 389 0.88 -3.16 -19.30
C LYS A 389 1.64 -3.88 -20.40
N VAL A 390 2.78 -3.38 -20.84
CA VAL A 390 3.68 -4.15 -21.73
C VAL A 390 4.79 -4.73 -20.88
N HIS A 391 4.89 -6.06 -20.84
CA HIS A 391 6.01 -6.75 -20.20
C HIS A 391 7.19 -6.77 -21.19
N CYS A 392 8.32 -6.20 -20.80
CA CYS A 392 9.57 -6.25 -21.55
C CYS A 392 10.62 -6.94 -20.67
N SER A 393 11.06 -8.13 -21.06
CA SER A 393 12.10 -8.91 -20.36
C SER A 393 13.48 -8.78 -20.99
#